data_AF-A0A3R7IAL9-F1
#
_entry.id   AF-A0A3R7IAL9-F1
#
_cell.length_a   1.000
_cell.length_b   1.000
_cell.length_c   1.000
_cell.angle_alpha   90.00
_cell.angle_beta   90.00
_cell.angle_gamma   90.00
#
_symmetry.space_group_name_H-M   'P 1'
#
loop_
_entity.id
_entity.type
_entity.pdbx_description
1 polymer ?
#
loop_
_entity_poly.entity_id
_entity_poly.type
_entity_poly.pdbx_seq_one_letter_code
_entity_poly.pdbx_strand_id
1 'polypeptide(L)'
;MAEEKKAYDDWMQHYACDDPYWKVPTRYMDRSRVGGQERKLDKFDRLYPGCVDDLFEGVPTYYCVLCVSKNDSREAIEKAYERKKKCSVYPEEVVERAYEMLSDKGKRSAYDEIIRVFMKVLQAFTASEKREITEDHADWLEREKKRATMGYIMENHGAWFYLFSRGAPTFYKLLGVDRAKLKKGEEVKCKKKNVDPRLAEEICKTLNNPQLRFEYDFMLDELSSIFDVNPFAEELLSGLQGRGTFHKRKKAFLKGKDAAYLMVLKYHNYLNRYENTMDEHRDWQEYTGDKTFYSVLNIDAGSVPADKREAESFIRNAYRDKERTEEVNLAYSVLKNSRLREDYDWLLKHGKWLSKMHKLNIEKASKVQINAVMEMADAAVGNTK
;
A
#
# COMPACT_ATOMS: atom_id res chain seq x y z
N MET A 1 -7.88 16.55 -11.53
CA MET A 1 -6.86 17.25 -10.73
C MET A 1 -7.22 17.28 -9.24
N ALA A 2 -8.42 17.72 -8.86
CA ALA A 2 -8.86 17.70 -7.45
C ALA A 2 -9.05 16.26 -6.90
N GLU A 3 -9.44 15.31 -7.75
CA GLU A 3 -9.70 13.92 -7.34
C GLU A 3 -8.45 13.16 -6.91
N GLU A 4 -7.36 13.16 -7.71
CA GLU A 4 -6.10 12.49 -7.35
C GLU A 4 -5.54 13.03 -6.03
N LYS A 5 -5.50 14.37 -5.90
CA LYS A 5 -5.04 14.99 -4.67
C LYS A 5 -5.92 14.63 -3.48
N LYS A 6 -7.24 14.63 -3.66
CA LYS A 6 -8.16 14.23 -2.60
C LYS A 6 -7.95 12.77 -2.19
N ALA A 7 -7.80 11.85 -3.14
CA ALA A 7 -7.54 10.44 -2.85
C ALA A 7 -6.23 10.25 -2.08
N TYR A 8 -5.18 10.97 -2.46
CA TYR A 8 -3.91 11.00 -1.73
C TYR A 8 -4.07 11.58 -0.32
N ASP A 9 -4.73 12.74 -0.18
CA ASP A 9 -4.93 13.40 1.12
C ASP A 9 -5.79 12.54 2.06
N ASP A 10 -6.85 11.90 1.55
CA ASP A 10 -7.73 10.98 2.28
C ASP A 10 -6.95 9.73 2.75
N TRP A 11 -6.04 9.20 1.92
CA TRP A 11 -5.10 8.16 2.34
C TRP A 11 -4.20 8.66 3.47
N MET A 12 -3.50 9.76 3.26
CA MET A 12 -2.50 10.25 4.21
C MET A 12 -3.09 10.48 5.61
N GLN A 13 -4.33 10.97 5.71
CA GLN A 13 -5.03 11.15 7.00
C GLN A 13 -5.13 9.86 7.84
N HIS A 14 -5.13 8.69 7.21
CA HIS A 14 -5.23 7.41 7.89
C HIS A 14 -3.90 6.73 8.21
N TYR A 15 -2.80 7.18 7.59
CA TYR A 15 -1.49 6.52 7.67
C TYR A 15 -0.39 7.41 8.24
N ALA A 16 -0.48 8.73 8.13
CA ALA A 16 0.47 9.64 8.78
C ALA A 16 -0.24 10.92 9.24
N CYS A 17 -0.04 11.27 10.52
CA CYS A 17 -0.59 12.49 11.09
C CYS A 17 0.49 13.24 11.89
N ASP A 18 0.29 14.53 12.07
CA ASP A 18 1.10 15.28 13.03
C ASP A 18 0.76 14.84 14.47
N ASP A 19 1.67 15.10 15.42
CA ASP A 19 1.44 14.80 16.83
C ASP A 19 1.00 16.05 17.61
N PRO A 20 -0.31 16.28 17.81
CA PRO A 20 -0.79 17.46 18.55
C PRO A 20 -0.52 17.35 20.06
N TYR A 21 -0.09 16.20 20.56
CA TYR A 21 0.16 15.92 21.97
C TYR A 21 1.64 16.06 22.32
N TRP A 22 2.53 16.14 21.33
CA TRP A 22 3.96 16.39 21.50
C TRP A 22 4.27 17.90 21.66
N LYS A 23 4.17 18.40 22.90
CA LYS A 23 4.37 19.83 23.22
C LYS A 23 5.60 20.03 24.10
N VAL A 24 6.79 19.92 23.50
CA VAL A 24 8.06 20.11 24.22
C VAL A 24 8.09 21.49 24.90
N PRO A 25 8.30 21.54 26.22
CA PRO A 25 8.23 22.80 26.96
C PRO A 25 9.46 23.68 26.71
N THR A 26 9.23 24.96 26.43
CA THR A 26 10.31 25.96 26.28
C THR A 26 10.94 26.35 27.63
N ARG A 27 10.15 26.37 28.69
CA ARG A 27 10.60 26.77 30.04
C ARG A 27 11.50 25.70 30.66
N TYR A 28 12.61 26.16 31.26
CA TYR A 28 13.45 25.33 32.13
C TYR A 28 12.94 25.35 33.58
N MET A 29 13.02 24.22 34.26
CA MET A 29 12.82 24.07 35.71
C MET A 29 13.93 23.24 36.31
N ASP A 30 14.45 23.64 37.48
CA ASP A 30 15.46 22.85 38.17
C ASP A 30 15.01 21.42 38.44
N ARG A 31 15.92 20.47 38.27
CA ARG A 31 15.65 19.03 38.41
C ARG A 31 15.05 18.66 39.77
N SER A 32 15.48 19.34 40.83
CA SER A 32 14.93 19.19 42.18
C SER A 32 13.42 19.46 42.26
N ARG A 33 12.87 20.28 41.35
CA ARG A 33 11.44 20.62 41.29
C ARG A 33 10.61 19.61 40.50
N VAL A 34 11.25 18.76 39.70
CA VAL A 34 10.57 17.70 38.92
C VAL A 34 10.84 16.29 39.43
N GLY A 35 11.69 16.09 40.44
CA GLY A 35 12.03 14.75 40.96
C GLY A 35 10.81 13.91 41.41
N GLY A 36 9.73 14.55 41.85
CA GLY A 36 8.46 13.85 42.13
C GLY A 36 7.76 13.32 40.86
N GLN A 37 7.94 13.99 39.73
CA GLN A 37 7.45 13.57 38.41
C GLN A 37 8.34 12.47 37.81
N GLU A 38 9.66 12.55 37.96
CA GLU A 38 10.60 11.49 37.55
C GLU A 38 10.22 10.16 38.24
N ARG A 39 10.08 10.16 39.57
CA ARG A 39 9.61 8.97 40.32
C ARG A 39 8.23 8.48 39.91
N LYS A 40 7.39 9.36 39.36
CA LYS A 40 6.06 8.98 38.86
C LYS A 40 6.17 8.31 37.49
N LEU A 41 7.06 8.77 36.62
CA LEU A 41 7.39 8.06 35.37
C LEU A 41 7.98 6.69 35.66
N ASP A 42 8.93 6.56 36.60
CA ASP A 42 9.51 5.25 36.94
C ASP A 42 8.45 4.24 37.40
N LYS A 43 7.39 4.71 38.07
CA LYS A 43 6.25 3.86 38.45
C LYS A 43 5.40 3.47 37.25
N PHE A 44 5.17 4.39 36.33
CA PHE A 44 4.44 4.09 35.10
C PHE A 44 5.20 3.11 34.23
N ASP A 45 6.51 3.28 34.09
CA ASP A 45 7.35 2.38 33.30
C ASP A 45 7.33 0.95 33.85
N ARG A 46 7.37 0.77 35.18
CA ARG A 46 7.17 -0.56 35.80
C ARG A 46 5.80 -1.18 35.56
N LEU A 47 4.76 -0.34 35.45
CA LEU A 47 3.37 -0.81 35.23
C LEU A 47 3.07 -1.05 33.74
N TYR A 48 3.71 -0.28 32.87
CA TYR A 48 3.53 -0.28 31.43
C TYR A 48 4.91 -0.21 30.74
N PRO A 49 5.67 -1.33 30.76
CA PRO A 49 7.04 -1.36 30.27
C PRO A 49 7.17 -0.84 28.84
N GLY A 50 8.20 -0.01 28.61
CA GLY A 50 8.51 0.57 27.31
C GLY A 50 7.70 1.81 26.95
N CYS A 51 6.56 2.08 27.60
CA CYS A 51 5.74 3.25 27.25
C CYS A 51 6.41 4.59 27.55
N VAL A 52 7.29 4.62 28.56
CA VAL A 52 8.05 5.81 28.91
C VAL A 52 9.31 5.91 28.05
N ASP A 53 9.98 4.78 27.82
CA ASP A 53 11.18 4.69 26.98
C ASP A 53 10.90 5.15 25.55
N ASP A 54 9.78 4.71 24.96
CA ASP A 54 9.35 5.15 23.62
C ASP A 54 9.33 6.69 23.52
N LEU A 55 8.82 7.38 24.55
CA LEU A 55 8.81 8.84 24.58
C LEU A 55 10.22 9.42 24.72
N PHE A 56 11.13 8.81 25.49
CA PHE A 56 12.51 9.27 25.60
C PHE A 56 13.32 9.05 24.32
N GLU A 57 12.97 8.05 23.51
CA GLU A 57 13.53 7.78 22.18
C GLU A 57 12.94 8.69 21.09
N GLY A 58 12.10 9.67 21.45
CA GLY A 58 11.46 10.58 20.52
C GLY A 58 10.31 9.95 19.72
N VAL A 59 9.91 8.70 20.00
CA VAL A 59 8.79 8.06 19.31
C VAL A 59 7.54 8.92 19.51
N PRO A 60 6.74 9.16 18.44
CA PRO A 60 5.49 9.89 18.56
C PRO A 60 4.54 9.25 19.58
N THR A 61 3.64 10.05 20.13
CA THR A 61 2.63 9.54 21.06
C THR A 61 1.79 8.44 20.38
N TYR A 62 1.28 7.50 21.17
CA TYR A 62 0.50 6.37 20.64
C TYR A 62 -0.73 6.79 19.83
N TYR A 63 -1.27 7.99 20.12
CA TYR A 63 -2.32 8.59 19.30
C TYR A 63 -1.84 8.92 17.89
N CYS A 64 -0.63 9.48 17.77
CA CYS A 64 0.00 9.76 16.49
C CYS A 64 0.46 8.46 15.78
N VAL A 65 1.06 7.52 16.52
CA VAL A 65 1.46 6.20 16.02
C VAL A 65 0.29 5.52 15.30
N LEU A 66 -0.90 5.50 15.91
CA LEU A 66 -2.10 4.91 15.30
C LEU A 66 -2.92 5.87 14.43
N CYS A 67 -2.57 7.15 14.35
CA CYS A 67 -3.38 8.19 13.69
C CYS A 67 -4.84 8.23 14.18
N VAL A 68 -5.02 8.28 15.50
CA VAL A 68 -6.33 8.31 16.18
C VAL A 68 -6.44 9.47 17.16
N SER A 69 -7.66 9.93 17.40
CA SER A 69 -8.01 10.93 18.41
C SER A 69 -8.21 10.30 19.78
N LYS A 70 -8.02 11.09 20.85
CA LYS A 70 -8.37 10.69 22.23
C LYS A 70 -9.80 10.18 22.39
N ASN A 71 -10.72 10.70 21.57
CA ASN A 71 -12.15 10.41 21.64
C ASN A 71 -12.58 9.24 20.73
N ASP A 72 -11.65 8.66 19.96
CA ASP A 72 -12.01 7.58 19.04
C ASP A 72 -12.46 6.33 19.81
N SER A 73 -13.44 5.65 19.20
CA SER A 73 -13.99 4.40 19.72
C SER A 73 -12.96 3.28 19.65
N ARG A 74 -13.17 2.22 20.46
CA ARG A 74 -12.33 1.02 20.40
C ARG A 74 -12.28 0.41 18.99
N GLU A 75 -13.41 0.41 18.29
CA GLU A 75 -13.52 -0.10 16.91
C GLU A 75 -12.69 0.73 15.92
N ALA A 76 -12.65 2.05 16.08
CA ALA A 76 -11.83 2.92 15.25
C ALA A 76 -10.32 2.68 15.50
N ILE A 77 -9.95 2.47 16.76
CA ILE A 77 -8.57 2.13 17.16
C ILE A 77 -8.14 0.76 16.63
N GLU A 78 -9.01 -0.24 16.68
CA GLU A 78 -8.75 -1.56 16.11
C GLU A 78 -8.54 -1.49 14.61
N LYS A 79 -9.40 -0.75 13.88
CA LYS A 79 -9.19 -0.52 12.43
C LYS A 79 -7.86 0.20 12.15
N ALA A 80 -7.47 1.14 13.00
CA ALA A 80 -6.21 1.86 12.86
C ALA A 80 -4.99 0.96 13.10
N TYR A 81 -5.05 0.13 14.13
CA TYR A 81 -4.04 -0.89 14.42
C TYR A 81 -3.84 -1.85 13.24
N GLU A 82 -4.93 -2.41 12.70
CA GLU A 82 -4.87 -3.32 11.54
C GLU A 82 -4.27 -2.66 10.29
N ARG A 83 -4.45 -1.35 10.09
CA ARG A 83 -3.77 -0.59 9.04
C ARG A 83 -2.28 -0.45 9.32
N LYS A 84 -1.91 -0.05 10.55
CA LYS A 84 -0.52 0.24 10.94
C LYS A 84 0.38 -0.99 10.93
N LYS A 85 -0.15 -2.16 11.27
CA LYS A 85 0.59 -3.44 11.11
C LYS A 85 1.12 -3.67 9.70
N LYS A 86 0.42 -3.18 8.67
CA LYS A 86 0.78 -3.39 7.27
C LYS A 86 1.69 -2.31 6.71
N CYS A 87 1.55 -1.08 7.22
CA CYS A 87 2.16 0.10 6.62
C CYS A 87 2.57 1.11 7.70
N SER A 88 3.63 0.79 8.44
CA SER A 88 4.26 1.72 9.38
C SER A 88 5.77 1.49 9.48
N VAL A 89 6.52 2.54 9.80
CA VAL A 89 7.95 2.48 10.15
C VAL A 89 8.19 2.21 11.62
N TYR A 90 7.17 2.39 12.46
CA TYR A 90 7.30 2.15 13.90
C TYR A 90 7.52 0.66 14.16
N PRO A 91 8.37 0.29 15.15
CA PRO A 91 8.55 -1.10 15.54
C PRO A 91 7.22 -1.80 15.86
N GLU A 92 7.10 -3.09 15.56
CA GLU A 92 5.86 -3.85 15.77
C GLU A 92 5.44 -3.78 17.24
N GLU A 93 6.40 -3.84 18.16
CA GLU A 93 6.15 -3.77 19.60
C GLU A 93 5.60 -2.40 20.02
N VAL A 94 6.01 -1.31 19.37
CA VAL A 94 5.47 0.04 19.61
C VAL A 94 4.02 0.12 19.13
N VAL A 95 3.72 -0.43 17.95
CA VAL A 95 2.36 -0.45 17.38
C VAL A 95 1.41 -1.29 18.25
N GLU A 96 1.89 -2.44 18.75
CA GLU A 96 1.14 -3.29 19.68
C GLU A 96 0.89 -2.61 21.02
N ARG A 97 1.93 -1.99 21.63
CA ARG A 97 1.77 -1.21 22.86
C ARG A 97 0.79 -0.05 22.69
N ALA A 98 0.85 0.65 21.56
CA ALA A 98 -0.09 1.72 21.24
C ALA A 98 -1.53 1.21 21.19
N TYR A 99 -1.77 0.07 20.54
CA TYR A 99 -3.10 -0.55 20.49
C TYR A 99 -3.57 -0.98 21.88
N GLU A 100 -2.71 -1.63 22.67
CA GLU A 100 -3.04 -2.10 24.02
C GLU A 100 -3.41 -0.94 24.95
N MET A 101 -2.59 0.12 24.96
CA MET A 101 -2.79 1.26 25.83
C MET A 101 -4.01 2.08 25.44
N LEU A 102 -4.28 2.24 24.13
CA LEU A 102 -5.40 3.06 23.68
C LEU A 102 -6.72 2.30 23.66
N SER A 103 -6.74 0.98 23.51
CA SER A 103 -8.00 0.21 23.41
C SER A 103 -8.75 0.04 24.74
N ASP A 104 -8.06 0.13 25.87
CA ASP A 104 -8.66 0.10 27.21
C ASP A 104 -8.79 1.51 27.79
N LYS A 105 -9.96 1.84 28.36
CA LYS A 105 -10.22 3.19 28.89
C LYS A 105 -9.36 3.52 30.10
N GLY A 106 -9.07 2.54 30.95
CA GLY A 106 -8.20 2.70 32.12
C GLY A 106 -6.76 2.95 31.72
N LYS A 107 -6.23 2.11 30.82
CA LYS A 107 -4.87 2.28 30.26
C LYS A 107 -4.73 3.57 29.47
N ARG A 108 -5.73 3.95 28.66
CA ARG A 108 -5.74 5.22 27.91
C ARG A 108 -5.65 6.43 28.85
N SER A 109 -6.39 6.39 29.96
CA SER A 109 -6.32 7.44 30.99
C SER A 109 -4.94 7.49 31.66
N ALA A 110 -4.32 6.33 31.91
CA ALA A 110 -2.96 6.27 32.42
C ALA A 110 -1.95 6.83 31.41
N TYR A 111 -2.09 6.50 30.12
CA TYR A 111 -1.23 7.00 29.05
C TYR A 111 -1.32 8.52 28.89
N ASP A 112 -2.53 9.08 28.97
CA ASP A 112 -2.74 10.53 29.00
C ASP A 112 -1.99 11.19 30.15
N GLU A 113 -1.95 10.54 31.31
CA GLU A 113 -1.16 11.00 32.43
C GLU A 113 0.35 10.84 32.19
N ILE A 114 0.80 9.74 31.60
CA ILE A 114 2.20 9.51 31.22
C ILE A 114 2.70 10.66 30.35
N ILE A 115 2.00 10.98 29.25
CA ILE A 115 2.36 12.11 28.36
C ILE A 115 2.47 13.40 29.18
N ARG A 116 1.49 13.69 30.04
CA ARG A 116 1.48 14.92 30.83
C ARG A 116 2.66 14.99 31.81
N VAL A 117 3.00 13.89 32.46
CA VAL A 117 4.11 13.81 33.42
C VAL A 117 5.45 13.89 32.68
N PHE A 118 5.58 13.20 31.55
CA PHE A 118 6.74 13.26 30.67
C PHE A 118 7.04 14.69 30.22
N MET A 119 6.03 15.43 29.75
CA MET A 119 6.19 16.84 29.38
C MET A 119 6.63 17.73 30.56
N LYS A 120 6.33 17.36 31.82
CA LYS A 120 6.87 18.07 32.99
C LYS A 120 8.32 17.70 33.26
N VAL A 121 8.69 16.44 33.09
CA VAL A 121 10.09 15.99 33.24
C VAL A 121 10.99 16.65 32.21
N LEU A 122 10.54 16.78 30.96
CA LEU A 122 11.25 17.53 29.92
C LEU A 122 11.53 18.99 30.32
N GLN A 123 10.83 19.60 31.27
CA GLN A 123 11.15 20.96 31.73
C GLN A 123 12.53 21.05 32.39
N ALA A 124 13.06 19.95 32.95
CA ALA A 124 14.39 19.91 33.53
C ALA A 124 15.50 19.58 32.53
N PHE A 125 15.15 19.29 31.27
CA PHE A 125 16.13 19.03 30.23
C PHE A 125 16.78 20.34 29.78
N THR A 126 18.07 20.24 29.44
CA THR A 126 18.81 21.31 28.80
C THR A 126 18.24 21.62 27.42
N ALA A 127 18.61 22.79 26.88
CA ALA A 127 18.20 23.15 25.52
C ALA A 127 18.74 22.19 24.46
N SER A 128 19.88 21.54 24.70
CA SER A 128 20.46 20.55 23.78
C SER A 128 19.65 19.25 23.78
N GLU A 129 19.37 18.69 24.94
CA GLU A 129 18.59 17.44 25.06
C GLU A 129 17.16 17.61 24.53
N LYS A 130 16.54 18.77 24.77
CA LYS A 130 15.22 19.10 24.17
C LYS A 130 15.27 19.19 22.65
N ARG A 131 16.39 19.65 22.09
CA ARG A 131 16.56 19.74 20.64
C ARG A 131 16.70 18.34 20.06
N GLU A 132 17.57 17.51 20.62
CA GLU A 132 17.80 16.13 20.21
C GLU A 132 16.48 15.34 20.16
N ILE A 133 15.71 15.32 21.26
CA ILE A 133 14.44 14.60 21.29
C ILE A 133 13.39 15.17 20.33
N THR A 134 13.47 16.46 20.00
CA THR A 134 12.59 17.08 18.99
C THR A 134 13.01 16.70 17.57
N GLU A 135 14.31 16.60 17.33
CA GLU A 135 14.87 16.15 16.05
C GLU A 135 14.55 14.67 15.81
N ASP A 136 14.72 13.81 16.82
CA ASP A 136 14.37 12.38 16.75
C ASP A 136 12.87 12.20 16.47
N HIS A 137 12.02 12.95 17.17
CA HIS A 137 10.58 12.95 16.94
C HIS A 137 10.21 13.39 15.53
N ALA A 138 10.84 14.47 15.03
CA ALA A 138 10.59 14.94 13.68
C ALA A 138 11.05 13.92 12.61
N ASP A 139 12.16 13.22 12.85
CA ASP A 139 12.66 12.17 11.96
C ASP A 139 11.68 10.97 11.90
N TRP A 140 11.14 10.54 13.05
CA TRP A 140 10.09 9.51 13.07
C TRP A 140 8.86 9.90 12.24
N LEU A 141 8.36 11.12 12.41
CA LEU A 141 7.20 11.60 11.66
C LEU A 141 7.47 11.70 10.16
N GLU A 142 8.66 12.16 9.77
CA GLU A 142 9.06 12.27 8.38
C GLU A 142 9.21 10.89 7.73
N ARG A 143 9.84 9.93 8.43
CA ARG A 143 9.95 8.54 7.97
C ARG A 143 8.58 7.89 7.78
N GLU A 144 7.66 8.10 8.72
CA GLU A 144 6.29 7.57 8.61
C GLU A 144 5.54 8.20 7.43
N LYS A 145 5.65 9.52 7.24
CA LYS A 145 5.06 10.22 6.08
C LYS A 145 5.60 9.64 4.77
N LYS A 146 6.92 9.44 4.67
CA LYS A 146 7.53 8.83 3.48
C LYS A 146 7.06 7.40 3.23
N ARG A 147 6.97 6.59 4.27
CA ARG A 147 6.46 5.21 4.19
C ARG A 147 5.01 5.18 3.73
N ALA A 148 4.16 6.04 4.28
CA ALA A 148 2.76 6.17 3.90
C ALA A 148 2.61 6.62 2.44
N THR A 149 3.40 7.59 1.99
CA THR A 149 3.44 8.05 0.58
C THR A 149 3.87 6.92 -0.35
N MET A 150 4.93 6.18 -0.02
CA MET A 150 5.38 5.05 -0.83
C MET A 150 4.33 3.92 -0.87
N GLY A 151 3.66 3.65 0.26
CA GLY A 151 2.55 2.70 0.32
C GLY A 151 1.41 3.07 -0.62
N TYR A 152 1.00 4.35 -0.63
CA TYR A 152 -0.02 4.85 -1.57
C TYR A 152 0.39 4.64 -3.03
N ILE A 153 1.62 5.00 -3.38
CA ILE A 153 2.15 4.86 -4.74
C ILE A 153 2.19 3.40 -5.15
N MET A 154 2.57 2.49 -4.26
CA MET A 154 2.61 1.06 -4.58
C MET A 154 1.22 0.47 -4.81
N GLU A 155 0.23 0.89 -4.00
CA GLU A 155 -1.15 0.41 -4.12
C GLU A 155 -1.85 0.96 -5.37
N ASN A 156 -1.66 2.24 -5.69
CA ASN A 156 -2.40 2.93 -6.75
C ASN A 156 -1.63 3.01 -8.07
N HIS A 157 -0.30 3.03 -8.00
CA HIS A 157 0.60 3.27 -9.13
C HIS A 157 1.74 2.24 -9.21
N GLY A 158 1.51 1.02 -8.72
CA GLY A 158 2.48 -0.08 -8.70
C GLY A 158 3.15 -0.36 -10.06
N ALA A 159 2.47 -0.05 -11.18
CA ALA A 159 3.03 -0.12 -12.53
C ALA A 159 4.33 0.68 -12.69
N TRP A 160 4.44 1.86 -12.05
CA TRP A 160 5.63 2.71 -12.15
C TRP A 160 6.83 2.04 -11.48
N PHE A 161 6.62 1.50 -10.28
CA PHE A 161 7.63 0.74 -9.55
C PHE A 161 8.02 -0.55 -10.29
N TYR A 162 7.04 -1.29 -10.81
CA TYR A 162 7.29 -2.49 -11.62
C TYR A 162 8.17 -2.17 -12.84
N LEU A 163 7.85 -1.11 -13.59
CA LEU A 163 8.65 -0.70 -14.73
C LEU A 163 10.06 -0.26 -14.32
N PHE A 164 10.18 0.52 -13.26
CA PHE A 164 11.47 1.00 -12.76
C PHE A 164 12.37 -0.17 -12.31
N SER A 165 11.84 -1.09 -11.51
CA SER A 165 12.58 -2.27 -11.01
C SER A 165 13.01 -3.23 -12.12
N ARG A 166 12.28 -3.26 -13.24
CA ARG A 166 12.64 -4.00 -14.46
C ARG A 166 13.60 -3.23 -15.38
N GLY A 167 14.08 -2.06 -14.96
CA GLY A 167 15.07 -1.25 -15.68
C GLY A 167 14.50 -0.49 -16.88
N ALA A 168 13.19 -0.17 -16.88
CA ALA A 168 12.63 0.76 -17.85
C ALA A 168 13.26 2.17 -17.66
N PRO A 169 13.50 2.93 -18.75
CA PRO A 169 13.85 4.34 -18.62
C PRO A 169 12.73 5.10 -17.90
N THR A 170 13.12 6.11 -17.11
CA THR A 170 12.14 7.02 -16.49
C THR A 170 11.28 7.70 -17.55
N PHE A 171 10.10 8.16 -17.16
CA PHE A 171 9.17 8.89 -18.01
C PHE A 171 9.83 10.11 -18.68
N TYR A 172 10.62 10.87 -17.92
CA TYR A 172 11.43 11.96 -18.45
C TYR A 172 12.43 11.49 -19.53
N LYS A 173 13.13 10.37 -19.29
CA LYS A 173 14.05 9.79 -20.29
C LYS A 173 13.31 9.28 -21.52
N LEU A 174 12.12 8.70 -21.38
CA LEU A 174 11.28 8.26 -22.49
C LEU A 174 10.86 9.47 -23.34
N LEU A 175 10.41 10.57 -22.73
CA LEU A 175 10.01 11.78 -23.45
C LEU A 175 11.19 12.63 -23.96
N GLY A 176 12.42 12.36 -23.51
CA GLY A 176 13.60 13.17 -23.85
C GLY A 176 13.61 14.53 -23.14
N VAL A 177 13.09 14.57 -21.92
CA VAL A 177 13.00 15.76 -21.08
C VAL A 177 13.97 15.63 -19.91
N ASP A 178 14.63 16.72 -19.56
CA ASP A 178 15.56 16.79 -18.43
C ASP A 178 14.81 17.27 -17.18
N ARG A 179 14.56 16.36 -16.23
CA ARG A 179 13.82 16.65 -14.98
C ARG A 179 14.42 17.83 -14.22
N ALA A 180 15.75 17.93 -14.17
CA ALA A 180 16.44 18.97 -13.40
C ALA A 180 16.28 20.37 -13.99
N LYS A 181 15.91 20.48 -15.28
CA LYS A 181 15.71 21.77 -15.97
C LYS A 181 14.25 22.20 -16.03
N LEU A 182 13.31 21.34 -15.62
CA LEU A 182 11.89 21.67 -15.65
C LEU A 182 11.54 22.66 -14.54
N LYS A 183 10.90 23.76 -14.90
CA LYS A 183 10.37 24.71 -13.93
C LYS A 183 9.08 24.16 -13.29
N LYS A 184 8.78 24.62 -12.08
CA LYS A 184 7.52 24.30 -11.39
C LYS A 184 6.34 24.75 -12.26
N GLY A 185 5.41 23.84 -12.54
CA GLY A 185 4.23 24.11 -13.39
C GLY A 185 4.51 24.11 -14.90
N GLU A 186 5.73 23.82 -15.35
CA GLU A 186 6.03 23.68 -16.77
C GLU A 186 5.40 22.40 -17.34
N GLU A 187 4.69 22.58 -18.46
CA GLU A 187 4.07 21.49 -19.21
C GLU A 187 5.13 20.63 -19.90
N VAL A 188 5.09 19.34 -19.63
CA VAL A 188 5.97 18.33 -20.22
C VAL A 188 5.38 17.88 -21.56
N LYS A 189 6.22 17.92 -22.61
CA LYS A 189 5.91 17.44 -23.96
C LYS A 189 6.96 16.47 -24.44
N CYS A 190 6.55 15.51 -25.27
CA CYS A 190 7.48 14.57 -25.89
C CYS A 190 8.40 15.30 -26.88
N LYS A 191 9.71 15.22 -26.67
CA LYS A 191 10.74 15.79 -27.56
C LYS A 191 11.31 14.74 -28.52
N LYS A 192 11.02 13.46 -28.31
CA LYS A 192 11.50 12.34 -29.14
C LYS A 192 10.48 11.97 -30.21
N LYS A 193 10.95 11.81 -31.45
CA LYS A 193 10.12 11.44 -32.60
C LYS A 193 9.76 9.95 -32.67
N ASN A 194 10.52 9.08 -32.00
CA ASN A 194 10.42 7.61 -32.13
C ASN A 194 9.78 6.93 -30.91
N VAL A 195 8.95 7.66 -30.15
CA VAL A 195 8.20 7.10 -29.02
C VAL A 195 6.80 6.73 -29.49
N ASP A 196 6.25 5.59 -29.06
CA ASP A 196 4.86 5.24 -29.34
C ASP A 196 3.93 6.39 -28.86
N PRO A 197 3.13 7.01 -29.75
CA PRO A 197 2.33 8.18 -29.39
C PRO A 197 1.38 7.93 -28.22
N ARG A 198 0.84 6.70 -28.12
CA ARG A 198 -0.06 6.30 -27.03
C ARG A 198 0.68 6.27 -25.69
N LEU A 199 1.92 5.78 -25.68
CA LEU A 199 2.78 5.82 -24.50
C LEU A 199 3.15 7.25 -24.13
N ALA A 200 3.51 8.07 -25.11
CA ALA A 200 3.85 9.47 -24.87
C ALA A 200 2.66 10.22 -24.25
N GLU A 201 1.44 9.99 -24.74
CA GLU A 201 0.21 10.56 -24.20
C GLU A 201 -0.02 10.15 -22.74
N GLU A 202 0.05 8.85 -22.43
CA GLU A 202 -0.12 8.35 -21.06
C GLU A 202 0.93 8.93 -20.09
N ILE A 203 2.20 8.99 -20.51
CA ILE A 203 3.25 9.59 -19.69
C ILE A 203 3.01 11.09 -19.49
N CYS A 204 2.62 11.82 -20.54
CA CYS A 204 2.29 13.24 -20.43
C CYS A 204 1.11 13.47 -19.50
N LYS A 205 0.07 12.60 -19.49
CA LYS A 205 -1.05 12.69 -18.52
C LYS A 205 -0.54 12.61 -17.08
N THR A 206 0.39 11.70 -16.79
CA THR A 206 1.01 11.60 -15.46
C THR A 206 1.83 12.86 -15.14
N LEU A 207 2.77 13.23 -16.02
CA LEU A 207 3.73 14.32 -15.73
C LEU A 207 3.12 15.73 -15.78
N ASN A 208 1.97 15.91 -16.44
CA ASN A 208 1.25 17.18 -16.47
C ASN A 208 0.18 17.28 -15.39
N ASN A 209 -0.12 16.20 -14.67
CA ASN A 209 -0.92 16.26 -13.46
C ASN A 209 0.00 16.57 -12.26
N PRO A 210 -0.20 17.68 -11.53
CA PRO A 210 0.69 18.06 -10.42
C PRO A 210 0.82 17.01 -9.32
N GLN A 211 -0.28 16.31 -8.98
CA GLN A 211 -0.29 15.31 -7.92
C GLN A 211 0.45 14.04 -8.37
N LEU A 212 0.10 13.50 -9.54
CA LEU A 212 0.75 12.30 -10.07
C LEU A 212 2.23 12.55 -10.38
N ARG A 213 2.59 13.76 -10.82
CA ARG A 213 3.99 14.15 -11.00
C ARG A 213 4.74 14.19 -9.67
N PHE A 214 4.14 14.75 -8.62
CA PHE A 214 4.73 14.74 -7.28
C PHE A 214 4.99 13.31 -6.81
N GLU A 215 4.00 12.42 -6.92
CA GLU A 215 4.13 11.01 -6.54
C GLU A 215 5.19 10.27 -7.35
N TYR A 216 5.21 10.46 -8.67
CA TYR A 216 6.20 9.85 -9.54
C TYR A 216 7.62 10.33 -9.22
N ASP A 217 7.79 11.64 -9.02
CA ASP A 217 9.07 12.25 -8.65
C ASP A 217 9.54 11.77 -7.27
N PHE A 218 8.64 11.70 -6.29
CA PHE A 218 8.91 11.16 -4.97
C PHE A 218 9.41 9.71 -5.05
N MET A 219 8.71 8.85 -5.80
CA MET A 219 9.14 7.46 -6.02
C MET A 219 10.53 7.39 -6.64
N LEU A 220 10.83 8.22 -7.65
CA LEU A 220 12.15 8.23 -8.28
C LEU A 220 13.25 8.61 -7.29
N ASP A 221 13.01 9.61 -6.44
CA ASP A 221 14.01 10.08 -5.46
C ASP A 221 14.27 9.04 -4.38
N GLU A 222 13.22 8.43 -3.83
CA GLU A 222 13.34 7.38 -2.82
C GLU A 222 13.96 6.10 -3.40
N LEU A 223 13.59 5.68 -4.61
CA LEU A 223 14.24 4.51 -5.23
C LEU A 223 15.70 4.78 -5.58
N SER A 224 16.03 5.98 -6.06
CA SER A 224 17.42 6.32 -6.39
C SER A 224 18.30 6.27 -5.14
N SER A 225 17.83 6.79 -4.01
CA SER A 225 18.56 6.70 -2.74
C SER A 225 18.76 5.24 -2.30
N ILE A 226 17.76 4.38 -2.45
CA ILE A 226 17.85 2.95 -2.09
C ILE A 226 18.84 2.20 -2.99
N PHE A 227 18.76 2.40 -4.32
CA PHE A 227 19.60 1.68 -5.28
C PHE A 227 21.03 2.20 -5.36
N ASP A 228 21.28 3.46 -4.98
CA ASP A 228 22.63 4.04 -4.93
C ASP A 228 23.37 3.72 -3.61
N VAL A 229 22.65 3.44 -2.51
CA VAL A 229 23.25 3.32 -1.17
C VAL A 229 23.32 1.88 -0.63
N ASN A 230 22.47 0.93 -1.05
CA ASN A 230 22.35 -0.33 -0.31
C ASN A 230 22.29 -1.62 -1.17
N PRO A 231 23.25 -2.57 -1.02
CA PRO A 231 23.18 -3.93 -1.56
C PRO A 231 22.01 -4.78 -1.00
N PHE A 232 21.35 -4.33 0.08
CA PHE A 232 20.22 -4.97 0.78
C PHE A 232 18.84 -4.38 0.41
N ALA A 233 18.68 -3.78 -0.77
CA ALA A 233 17.37 -3.37 -1.30
C ALA A 233 16.30 -4.49 -1.21
N GLU A 234 16.71 -5.76 -1.14
CA GLU A 234 15.84 -6.93 -0.96
C GLU A 234 15.01 -6.91 0.33
N GLU A 235 15.53 -6.38 1.45
CA GLU A 235 14.82 -6.39 2.74
C GLU A 235 13.68 -5.36 2.77
N LEU A 236 13.93 -4.15 2.25
CA LEU A 236 12.91 -3.12 2.09
C LEU A 236 11.83 -3.53 1.07
N LEU A 237 12.23 -4.22 -0.01
CA LEU A 237 11.32 -4.77 -1.01
C LEU A 237 10.46 -5.91 -0.44
N SER A 238 11.01 -6.72 0.47
CA SER A 238 10.27 -7.79 1.17
C SER A 238 9.26 -7.25 2.19
N GLY A 239 9.56 -6.12 2.83
CA GLY A 239 8.62 -5.41 3.72
C GLY A 239 7.60 -4.55 2.97
N LEU A 240 7.83 -4.24 1.69
CA LEU A 240 6.91 -3.48 0.83
C LEU A 240 6.01 -4.38 -0.02
N GLN A 241 6.37 -5.65 -0.22
CA GLN A 241 5.53 -6.65 -0.85
C GLN A 241 5.60 -7.95 -0.06
N GLY A 242 4.47 -8.36 0.52
CA GLY A 242 4.29 -9.73 0.95
C GLY A 242 4.62 -10.68 -0.22
N ARG A 243 5.74 -11.40 -0.08
CA ARG A 243 6.21 -12.51 -0.92
C ARG A 243 6.42 -12.20 -2.41
N GLY A 244 7.69 -11.92 -2.75
CA GLY A 244 8.24 -12.13 -4.08
C GLY A 244 9.76 -12.04 -4.03
N THR A 245 10.46 -13.16 -4.28
CA THR A 245 11.94 -13.18 -4.30
C THR A 245 12.44 -12.38 -5.50
N PHE A 246 12.89 -11.15 -5.27
CA PHE A 246 13.63 -10.33 -6.21
C PHE A 246 14.97 -10.99 -6.52
N HIS A 247 14.99 -11.92 -7.47
CA HIS A 247 16.25 -12.40 -8.01
C HIS A 247 16.90 -11.24 -8.77
N LYS A 248 18.15 -10.91 -8.40
CA LYS A 248 19.10 -10.08 -9.16
C LYS A 248 19.25 -10.58 -10.61
N ARG A 249 18.25 -10.41 -11.45
CA ARG A 249 18.43 -10.49 -12.90
C ARG A 249 19.13 -9.20 -13.30
N LYS A 250 20.40 -9.36 -13.70
CA LYS A 250 21.20 -8.34 -14.39
C LYS A 250 20.29 -7.51 -15.30
N LYS A 251 20.35 -6.19 -15.13
CA LYS A 251 19.64 -5.10 -15.82
C LYS A 251 19.67 -5.21 -17.36
N ALA A 252 19.00 -6.20 -17.94
CA ALA A 252 18.91 -6.41 -19.38
C ALA A 252 17.58 -5.89 -19.94
N PHE A 253 17.52 -4.55 -19.99
CA PHE A 253 16.94 -3.72 -21.06
C PHE A 253 15.58 -4.11 -21.68
N LEU A 254 14.51 -3.45 -21.24
CA LEU A 254 13.31 -3.21 -22.06
C LEU A 254 13.47 -2.01 -23.04
N LYS A 255 14.68 -1.46 -23.22
CA LYS A 255 14.89 -0.23 -24.03
C LYS A 255 14.33 -0.41 -25.45
N GLY A 256 13.40 0.46 -25.82
CA GLY A 256 12.72 0.42 -27.12
C GLY A 256 11.46 -0.46 -27.16
N LYS A 257 10.98 -0.96 -26.01
CA LYS A 257 9.73 -1.73 -25.92
C LYS A 257 8.55 -0.89 -25.46
N ASP A 258 8.30 0.21 -26.16
CA ASP A 258 7.25 1.17 -25.81
C ASP A 258 5.86 0.53 -25.66
N ALA A 259 5.53 -0.45 -26.52
CA ALA A 259 4.28 -1.20 -26.40
C ALA A 259 4.19 -2.01 -25.10
N ALA A 260 5.30 -2.59 -24.62
CA ALA A 260 5.32 -3.31 -23.36
C ALA A 260 5.16 -2.34 -22.17
N TYR A 261 5.80 -1.17 -22.23
CA TYR A 261 5.62 -0.13 -21.22
C TYR A 261 4.17 0.32 -21.11
N LEU A 262 3.55 0.62 -22.26
CA LEU A 262 2.15 1.03 -22.31
C LEU A 262 1.22 -0.08 -21.79
N MET A 263 1.45 -1.34 -22.17
CA MET A 263 0.68 -2.47 -21.68
C MET A 263 0.74 -2.57 -20.14
N VAL A 264 1.93 -2.46 -19.55
CA VAL A 264 2.09 -2.49 -18.09
C VAL A 264 1.37 -1.30 -17.45
N LEU A 265 1.55 -0.08 -17.95
CA LEU A 265 0.88 1.10 -17.40
C LEU A 265 -0.64 0.97 -17.37
N LYS A 266 -1.22 0.36 -18.41
CA LYS A 266 -2.68 0.20 -18.52
C LYS A 266 -3.24 -0.95 -17.68
N TYR A 267 -2.54 -2.09 -17.64
CA TYR A 267 -3.14 -3.34 -17.15
C TYR A 267 -2.43 -3.94 -15.93
N HIS A 268 -1.44 -3.27 -15.35
CA HIS A 268 -0.71 -3.76 -14.17
C HIS A 268 -1.65 -4.20 -13.04
N ASN A 269 -2.66 -3.40 -12.69
CA ASN A 269 -3.54 -3.74 -11.56
C ASN A 269 -4.40 -4.99 -11.84
N TYR A 270 -4.82 -5.19 -13.11
CA TYR A 270 -5.50 -6.42 -13.51
C TYR A 270 -4.55 -7.61 -13.47
N LEU A 271 -3.31 -7.47 -13.95
CA LEU A 271 -2.30 -8.52 -13.88
C LEU A 271 -1.96 -8.89 -12.45
N ASN A 272 -1.74 -7.90 -11.58
CA ASN A 272 -1.42 -8.11 -10.17
C ASN A 272 -2.56 -8.82 -9.44
N ARG A 273 -3.83 -8.43 -9.69
CA ARG A 273 -4.99 -9.15 -9.13
C ARG A 273 -5.04 -10.59 -9.64
N TYR A 274 -4.83 -10.80 -10.94
CA TYR A 274 -4.80 -12.15 -11.52
C TYR A 274 -3.72 -13.03 -10.92
N GLU A 275 -2.49 -12.53 -10.80
CA GLU A 275 -1.36 -13.26 -10.21
C GLU A 275 -1.65 -13.63 -8.76
N ASN A 276 -2.08 -12.68 -7.93
CA ASN A 276 -2.41 -12.93 -6.53
C ASN A 276 -3.53 -13.97 -6.37
N THR A 277 -4.64 -13.83 -7.11
CA THR A 277 -5.74 -14.79 -7.01
C THR A 277 -5.33 -16.18 -7.48
N MET A 278 -4.54 -16.29 -8.56
CA MET A 278 -4.07 -17.58 -9.06
C MET A 278 -3.01 -18.22 -8.16
N ASP A 279 -2.20 -17.44 -7.45
CA ASP A 279 -1.22 -17.96 -6.48
C ASP A 279 -1.89 -18.45 -5.19
N GLU A 280 -2.91 -17.74 -4.70
CA GLU A 280 -3.69 -18.14 -3.52
C GLU A 280 -4.63 -19.33 -3.81
N HIS A 281 -5.14 -19.41 -5.04
CA HIS A 281 -6.14 -20.40 -5.46
C HIS A 281 -5.70 -21.17 -6.70
N ARG A 282 -4.56 -21.86 -6.61
CA ARG A 282 -3.99 -22.63 -7.74
C ARG A 282 -4.93 -23.71 -8.26
N ASP A 283 -5.74 -24.29 -7.37
CA ASP A 283 -6.77 -25.28 -7.67
C ASP A 283 -7.93 -24.74 -8.50
N TRP A 284 -8.10 -23.41 -8.62
CA TRP A 284 -9.13 -22.81 -9.48
C TRP A 284 -8.77 -22.86 -10.96
N GLN A 285 -7.51 -23.12 -11.32
CA GLN A 285 -7.04 -23.05 -12.70
C GLN A 285 -7.86 -23.94 -13.65
N GLU A 286 -8.25 -25.13 -13.20
CA GLU A 286 -9.07 -26.08 -13.96
C GLU A 286 -10.52 -25.62 -14.17
N TYR A 287 -10.97 -24.63 -13.38
CA TYR A 287 -12.34 -24.15 -13.34
C TYR A 287 -12.50 -22.75 -13.93
N THR A 288 -11.56 -22.26 -14.74
CA THR A 288 -11.64 -20.91 -15.36
C THR A 288 -11.84 -20.96 -16.88
N GLY A 289 -12.01 -22.16 -17.44
CA GLY A 289 -12.20 -22.42 -18.87
C GLY A 289 -13.61 -22.92 -19.19
N ASP A 290 -13.71 -23.96 -20.00
CA ASP A 290 -14.99 -24.55 -20.40
C ASP A 290 -15.74 -25.20 -19.23
N LYS A 291 -15.00 -25.63 -18.21
CA LYS A 291 -15.50 -26.10 -16.93
C LYS A 291 -15.38 -24.98 -15.91
N THR A 292 -16.48 -24.65 -15.23
CA THR A 292 -16.56 -23.62 -14.18
C THR A 292 -17.18 -24.18 -12.90
N PHE A 293 -16.94 -23.57 -11.74
CA PHE A 293 -17.60 -23.97 -10.49
C PHE A 293 -19.13 -23.89 -10.61
N TYR A 294 -19.64 -22.95 -11.39
CA TYR A 294 -21.08 -22.87 -11.71
C TYR A 294 -21.55 -24.12 -12.47
N SER A 295 -20.78 -24.58 -13.47
CA SER A 295 -21.07 -25.81 -14.21
C SER A 295 -20.98 -27.07 -13.32
N VAL A 296 -20.04 -27.11 -12.36
CA VAL A 296 -19.93 -28.23 -11.39
C VAL A 296 -21.21 -28.38 -10.57
N LEU A 297 -21.78 -27.26 -10.13
CA LEU A 297 -23.04 -27.24 -9.37
C LEU A 297 -24.30 -27.25 -10.27
N ASN A 298 -24.17 -27.28 -11.59
CA ASN A 298 -25.26 -27.16 -12.56
C ASN A 298 -26.14 -25.91 -12.33
N ILE A 299 -25.52 -24.77 -12.02
CA ILE A 299 -26.23 -23.49 -11.88
C ILE A 299 -25.76 -22.49 -12.92
N ASP A 300 -26.66 -21.62 -13.35
CA ASP A 300 -26.31 -20.49 -14.20
C ASP A 300 -25.77 -19.34 -13.33
N ALA A 301 -24.62 -18.77 -13.71
CA ALA A 301 -24.04 -17.64 -12.98
C ALA A 301 -24.98 -16.43 -12.94
N GLY A 302 -25.74 -16.19 -14.02
CA GLY A 302 -26.71 -15.11 -14.10
C GLY A 302 -27.94 -15.28 -13.21
N SER A 303 -28.17 -16.48 -12.68
CA SER A 303 -29.31 -16.80 -11.81
C SER A 303 -29.02 -16.59 -10.32
N VAL A 304 -27.78 -16.31 -9.94
CA VAL A 304 -27.39 -16.12 -8.54
C VAL A 304 -27.87 -14.75 -8.04
N PRO A 305 -28.65 -14.70 -6.95
CA PRO A 305 -29.11 -13.43 -6.37
C PRO A 305 -27.93 -12.51 -5.96
N ALA A 306 -28.14 -11.20 -6.05
CA ALA A 306 -27.15 -10.23 -5.58
C ALA A 306 -27.07 -10.16 -4.05
N ASP A 307 -28.20 -10.41 -3.35
CA ASP A 307 -28.19 -10.46 -1.89
C ASP A 307 -27.35 -11.64 -1.39
N LYS A 308 -26.48 -11.36 -0.42
CA LYS A 308 -25.53 -12.34 0.10
C LYS A 308 -26.23 -13.58 0.68
N ARG A 309 -27.29 -13.39 1.49
CA ARG A 309 -27.98 -14.50 2.17
C ARG A 309 -28.80 -15.32 1.19
N GLU A 310 -29.43 -14.67 0.22
CA GLU A 310 -30.17 -15.34 -0.85
C GLU A 310 -29.24 -16.15 -1.75
N ALA A 311 -28.10 -15.59 -2.15
CA ALA A 311 -27.08 -16.30 -2.92
C ALA A 311 -26.56 -17.54 -2.18
N GLU A 312 -26.24 -17.41 -0.88
CA GLU A 312 -25.79 -18.52 -0.05
C GLU A 312 -26.85 -19.63 0.04
N SER A 313 -28.12 -19.27 0.18
CA SER A 313 -29.23 -20.22 0.23
C SER A 313 -29.43 -20.94 -1.12
N PHE A 314 -29.41 -20.18 -2.22
CA PHE A 314 -29.51 -20.70 -3.58
C PHE A 314 -28.42 -21.74 -3.87
N ILE A 315 -27.16 -21.40 -3.59
CA ILE A 315 -25.99 -22.27 -3.81
C ILE A 315 -26.05 -23.50 -2.91
N ARG A 316 -26.50 -23.35 -1.65
CA ARG A 316 -26.69 -24.48 -0.73
C ARG A 316 -27.73 -25.47 -1.22
N ASN A 317 -28.80 -25.00 -1.86
CA ASN A 317 -29.83 -25.86 -2.42
C ASN A 317 -29.29 -26.62 -3.64
N ALA A 318 -28.58 -25.95 -4.55
CA ALA A 318 -27.93 -26.61 -5.69
C ALA A 318 -26.90 -27.66 -5.27
N TYR A 319 -26.20 -27.43 -4.17
CA TYR A 319 -25.26 -28.39 -3.59
C TYR A 319 -25.95 -29.57 -2.89
N ARG A 320 -27.17 -29.43 -2.36
CA ARG A 320 -27.78 -30.42 -1.46
C ARG A 320 -27.84 -31.82 -2.05
N ASP A 321 -28.24 -31.92 -3.31
CA ASP A 321 -28.53 -33.18 -3.99
C ASP A 321 -27.35 -33.71 -4.83
N LYS A 322 -26.19 -33.07 -4.73
CA LYS A 322 -24.96 -33.46 -5.43
C LYS A 322 -24.14 -34.46 -4.63
N GLU A 323 -23.49 -35.39 -5.33
CA GLU A 323 -22.49 -36.28 -4.76
C GLU A 323 -21.29 -35.48 -4.23
N ARG A 324 -20.80 -35.83 -3.03
CA ARG A 324 -19.80 -35.05 -2.26
C ARG A 324 -18.37 -35.35 -2.71
N THR A 325 -18.07 -35.12 -3.98
CA THR A 325 -16.71 -35.23 -4.51
C THR A 325 -15.87 -34.01 -4.09
N GLU A 326 -14.54 -34.14 -4.15
CA GLU A 326 -13.62 -33.03 -3.84
C GLU A 326 -13.93 -31.79 -4.70
N GLU A 327 -14.19 -32.01 -5.99
CA GLU A 327 -14.58 -30.98 -6.94
C GLU A 327 -15.89 -30.27 -6.56
N VAL A 328 -16.95 -31.03 -6.21
CA VAL A 328 -18.25 -30.46 -5.84
C VAL A 328 -18.15 -29.68 -4.52
N ASN A 329 -17.36 -30.19 -3.58
CA ASN A 329 -17.12 -29.53 -2.29
C ASN A 329 -16.33 -28.22 -2.49
N LEU A 330 -15.32 -28.23 -3.37
CA LEU A 330 -14.56 -27.03 -3.73
C LEU A 330 -15.48 -25.99 -4.37
N ALA A 331 -16.23 -26.35 -5.41
CA ALA A 331 -17.17 -25.46 -6.09
C ALA A 331 -18.18 -24.84 -5.10
N TYR A 332 -18.72 -25.64 -4.17
CA TYR A 332 -19.60 -25.15 -3.13
C TYR A 332 -18.91 -24.16 -2.18
N SER A 333 -17.72 -24.49 -1.71
CA SER A 333 -16.98 -23.65 -0.75
C SER A 333 -16.63 -22.27 -1.33
N VAL A 334 -16.22 -22.24 -2.60
CA VAL A 334 -15.90 -21.01 -3.33
C VAL A 334 -17.15 -20.20 -3.58
N LEU A 335 -18.17 -20.78 -4.20
CA LEU A 335 -19.35 -20.03 -4.63
C LEU A 335 -20.20 -19.55 -3.45
N LYS A 336 -20.31 -20.33 -2.36
CA LYS A 336 -21.08 -19.91 -1.19
C LYS A 336 -20.46 -18.67 -0.53
N ASN A 337 -19.13 -18.59 -0.46
CA ASN A 337 -18.46 -17.45 0.16
C ASN A 337 -18.53 -16.22 -0.76
N SER A 338 -19.20 -15.16 -0.32
CA SER A 338 -19.40 -13.96 -1.15
C SER A 338 -18.11 -13.32 -1.65
N ARG A 339 -17.03 -13.34 -0.85
CA ARG A 339 -15.74 -12.77 -1.25
C ARG A 339 -15.05 -13.62 -2.32
N LEU A 340 -14.96 -14.94 -2.08
CA LEU A 340 -14.35 -15.86 -3.04
C LEU A 340 -15.14 -15.92 -4.36
N ARG A 341 -16.47 -15.86 -4.28
CA ARG A 341 -17.34 -15.78 -5.45
C ARG A 341 -17.07 -14.52 -6.27
N GLU A 342 -16.94 -13.36 -5.62
CA GLU A 342 -16.64 -12.10 -6.32
C GLU A 342 -15.29 -12.16 -7.06
N ASP A 343 -14.25 -12.70 -6.41
CA ASP A 343 -12.94 -12.89 -7.04
C ASP A 343 -13.00 -13.88 -8.21
N TYR A 344 -13.76 -14.96 -8.05
CA TYR A 344 -13.97 -15.95 -9.09
C TYR A 344 -14.76 -15.39 -10.29
N ASP A 345 -15.83 -14.63 -10.06
CA ASP A 345 -16.62 -13.99 -11.10
C ASP A 345 -15.78 -12.97 -11.88
N TRP A 346 -14.93 -12.22 -11.17
CA TRP A 346 -13.96 -11.33 -11.79
C TRP A 346 -12.96 -12.10 -12.68
N LEU A 347 -12.46 -13.26 -12.22
CA LEU A 347 -11.59 -14.12 -13.01
C LEU A 347 -12.30 -14.67 -14.26
N LEU A 348 -13.55 -15.11 -14.17
CA LEU A 348 -14.29 -15.57 -15.34
C LEU A 348 -14.47 -14.46 -16.38
N LYS A 349 -14.71 -13.23 -15.93
CA LYS A 349 -14.88 -12.07 -16.80
C LYS A 349 -13.60 -11.65 -17.52
N HIS A 350 -12.45 -11.69 -16.84
CA HIS A 350 -11.19 -11.13 -17.37
C HIS A 350 -10.11 -12.18 -17.71
N GLY A 351 -10.28 -13.42 -17.27
CA GLY A 351 -9.24 -14.46 -17.28
C GLY A 351 -8.72 -14.83 -18.66
N LYS A 352 -9.55 -14.77 -19.71
CA LYS A 352 -9.15 -15.14 -21.07
C LYS A 352 -8.04 -14.24 -21.63
N TRP A 353 -8.17 -12.92 -21.49
CA TRP A 353 -7.14 -11.99 -21.97
C TRP A 353 -5.99 -11.87 -20.96
N LEU A 354 -6.28 -11.95 -19.65
CA LEU A 354 -5.25 -11.95 -18.61
C LEU A 354 -4.31 -13.14 -18.69
N SER A 355 -4.82 -14.35 -18.93
CA SER A 355 -3.98 -15.53 -19.11
C SER A 355 -3.05 -15.39 -20.32
N LYS A 356 -3.54 -14.81 -21.43
CA LYS A 356 -2.71 -14.53 -22.60
C LYS A 356 -1.64 -13.47 -22.32
N MET A 357 -1.99 -12.42 -21.58
CA MET A 357 -1.06 -11.36 -21.21
C MET A 357 0.00 -11.84 -20.21
N HIS A 358 -0.39 -12.59 -19.19
CA HIS A 358 0.51 -13.19 -18.20
C HIS A 358 1.51 -14.17 -18.84
N LYS A 359 1.06 -14.99 -19.81
CA LYS A 359 1.94 -15.91 -20.57
C LYS A 359 2.87 -15.17 -21.55
N LEU A 360 2.65 -13.89 -21.80
CA LEU A 360 3.45 -13.11 -22.71
C LEU A 360 4.81 -12.80 -22.08
N ASN A 361 5.87 -13.41 -22.58
CA ASN A 361 7.22 -13.00 -22.21
C ASN A 361 7.51 -11.62 -22.83
N ILE A 362 7.31 -10.55 -22.05
CA ILE A 362 7.50 -9.16 -22.49
C ILE A 362 8.92 -8.86 -22.99
N GLU A 363 9.91 -9.64 -22.55
CA GLU A 363 11.31 -9.55 -23.00
C GLU A 363 11.52 -10.17 -24.39
N LYS A 364 10.64 -11.06 -24.85
CA LYS A 364 10.75 -11.73 -26.16
C LYS A 364 9.63 -11.37 -27.14
N ALA A 365 8.48 -10.91 -26.64
CA ALA A 365 7.32 -10.61 -27.45
C ALA A 365 7.60 -9.46 -28.43
N SER A 366 7.09 -9.62 -29.66
CA SER A 366 7.07 -8.58 -30.68
C SER A 366 6.02 -7.52 -30.38
N LYS A 367 6.17 -6.32 -30.96
CA LYS A 367 5.18 -5.23 -30.86
C LYS A 367 3.79 -5.68 -31.33
N VAL A 368 3.72 -6.50 -32.38
CA VAL A 368 2.46 -7.03 -32.93
C VAL A 368 1.76 -7.93 -31.91
N GLN A 369 2.48 -8.84 -31.26
CA GLN A 369 1.91 -9.71 -30.23
C GLN A 369 1.42 -8.93 -29.02
N ILE A 370 2.17 -7.93 -28.56
CA ILE A 370 1.77 -7.07 -27.45
C ILE A 370 0.49 -6.30 -27.81
N ASN A 371 0.46 -5.64 -28.97
CA ASN A 371 -0.71 -4.88 -29.41
C ASN A 371 -1.96 -5.77 -29.55
N ALA A 372 -1.84 -6.98 -30.10
CA ALA A 372 -2.98 -7.89 -30.23
C ALA A 372 -3.58 -8.28 -28.87
N VAL A 373 -2.74 -8.49 -27.85
CA VAL A 373 -3.21 -8.77 -26.49
C VAL A 373 -3.84 -7.54 -25.85
N MET A 374 -3.28 -6.35 -26.07
CA MET A 374 -3.87 -5.09 -25.61
C MET A 374 -5.23 -4.82 -26.25
N GLU A 375 -5.42 -5.09 -27.54
CA GLU A 375 -6.70 -4.94 -28.23
C GLU A 375 -7.77 -5.87 -27.63
N MET A 376 -7.40 -7.12 -27.30
CA MET A 376 -8.29 -8.02 -26.56
C MET A 376 -8.68 -7.46 -25.18
N ALA A 377 -7.72 -6.85 -24.48
CA ALA A 377 -7.94 -6.26 -23.16
C ALA A 377 -8.83 -5.00 -23.26
N ASP A 378 -8.55 -4.10 -24.19
CA ASP A 378 -9.32 -2.87 -24.42
C ASP A 378 -10.78 -3.20 -24.81
N ALA A 379 -11.01 -4.23 -25.63
CA ALA A 379 -12.37 -4.69 -25.95
C ALA A 379 -13.10 -5.26 -24.72
N ALA A 380 -12.40 -6.00 -23.86
CA ALA A 380 -12.98 -6.59 -22.66
C ALA A 380 -13.25 -5.55 -21.56
N VAL A 381 -12.40 -4.52 -21.42
CA VAL A 381 -12.55 -3.45 -20.41
C VAL A 381 -13.52 -2.37 -20.90
N GLY A 382 -13.53 -2.04 -22.20
CA GLY A 382 -14.41 -1.03 -22.79
C GLY A 382 -15.90 -1.41 -22.78
N ASN A 383 -16.22 -2.70 -22.86
CA ASN A 383 -17.60 -3.22 -22.76
C ASN A 383 -18.15 -3.24 -21.30
N THR A 384 -17.47 -2.56 -20.36
CA THR A 384 -17.81 -2.56 -18.93
C THR A 384 -18.25 -1.19 -18.40
N LYS A 385 -18.41 -0.19 -19.27
CA LYS A 385 -18.92 1.14 -18.90
C LYS A 385 -20.38 1.30 -19.26
#